data_AF-A0A7S0WZ18-F1
#
_entry.id   AF-A0A7S0WZ18-F1
#
_cell.length_a   1.000
_cell.length_b   1.000
_cell.length_c   1.000
_cell.angle_alpha   90.00
_cell.angle_beta   90.00
_cell.angle_gamma   90.00
#
_symmetry.space_group_name_H-M   'P 1'
#
loop_
_entity.id
_entity.type
_entity.pdbx_description
1 polymer ?
#
loop_
_entity_poly.entity_id
_entity_poly.type
_entity_poly.pdbx_seq_one_letter_code
_entity_poly.pdbx_strand_id
1 'polypeptide(L)'
;AMAQATLAAVEARFGQLAASWKASNAPPRIILGSASSSRRQVMDELAAKYEFSYDVRTADIDEKAIRHDSPRELVLSLAHAKAAAIKAKMQAANEPMAGFLLTCDQVVVHEDKILEKPESEAEAREFIASYARAPPATVGSVLCTDLATGAASIDVDTAYVHFSPTPIPKYTVDKLLAEGDCMFCAGGLMVEHPLVIPHIVRMEGSQDSVMGLSKLLVMQLLLKVSGSGVRS
;
A
#
# COMPACT_ATOMS: atom_id res chain seq x y z
N ALA A 1 -6.78 22.39 6.34
CA ALA A 1 -5.74 23.39 6.67
C ALA A 1 -4.51 22.76 7.35
N MET A 2 -4.62 22.19 8.58
CA MET A 2 -3.46 21.56 9.24
C MET A 2 -2.92 20.31 8.54
N ALA A 3 -3.76 19.35 8.15
CA ALA A 3 -3.32 18.13 7.44
C ALA A 3 -2.60 18.43 6.11
N GLN A 4 -3.03 19.48 5.41
CA GLN A 4 -2.45 19.92 4.14
C GLN A 4 -1.12 20.65 4.33
N ALA A 5 -0.98 21.42 5.41
CA ALA A 5 0.30 22.01 5.83
C ALA A 5 1.31 20.93 6.26
N THR A 6 0.85 19.85 6.90
CA THR A 6 1.68 18.69 7.25
C THR A 6 2.15 17.92 6.01
N LEU A 7 1.26 17.69 5.03
CA LEU A 7 1.61 17.03 3.76
C LEU A 7 2.69 17.81 2.99
N ALA A 8 2.49 19.12 2.78
CA ALA A 8 3.44 19.96 2.07
C ALA A 8 4.82 19.98 2.75
N ALA A 9 4.85 20.01 4.09
CA ALA A 9 6.11 19.95 4.84
C ALA A 9 6.83 18.60 4.67
N VAL A 10 6.09 17.49 4.66
CA VAL A 10 6.66 16.15 4.39
C VAL A 10 7.19 16.08 2.95
N GLU A 11 6.41 16.52 1.97
CA GLU A 11 6.82 16.50 0.55
C GLU A 11 8.07 17.34 0.31
N ALA A 12 8.18 18.51 0.94
CA ALA A 12 9.37 19.36 0.83
C ALA A 12 10.62 18.68 1.42
N ARG A 13 10.51 18.10 2.63
CA ARG A 13 11.62 17.37 3.27
C ARG A 13 12.01 16.12 2.49
N PHE A 14 11.03 15.38 2.00
CA PHE A 14 11.29 14.20 1.18
C PHE A 14 11.94 14.59 -0.15
N GLY A 15 11.52 15.69 -0.77
CA GLY A 15 12.16 16.21 -1.98
C GLY A 15 13.64 16.54 -1.76
N GLN A 16 13.99 17.11 -0.60
CA GLN A 16 15.40 17.35 -0.24
C GLN A 16 16.17 16.03 -0.07
N LEU A 17 15.57 15.04 0.60
CA LEU A 17 16.17 13.71 0.77
C LEU A 17 16.40 13.03 -0.59
N ALA A 18 15.38 13.00 -1.46
CA ALA A 18 15.48 12.39 -2.78
C ALA A 18 16.49 13.13 -3.69
N ALA A 19 16.54 14.45 -3.64
CA ALA A 19 17.56 15.23 -4.34
C ALA A 19 18.99 14.87 -3.87
N SER A 20 19.19 14.57 -2.58
CA SER A 20 20.47 14.10 -2.07
C SER A 20 20.87 12.72 -2.64
N TRP A 21 19.89 11.84 -2.90
CA TRP A 21 20.13 10.55 -3.56
C TRP A 21 20.53 10.75 -5.00
N LYS A 22 19.81 11.61 -5.73
CA LYS A 22 20.11 11.95 -7.13
C LYS A 22 21.53 12.53 -7.30
N ALA A 23 21.97 13.33 -6.32
CA ALA A 23 23.31 13.92 -6.32
C ALA A 23 24.43 12.96 -5.85
N SER A 24 24.09 11.80 -5.28
CA SER A 24 25.06 10.84 -4.77
C SER A 24 25.64 9.98 -5.88
N ASN A 25 26.96 9.71 -5.83
CA ASN A 25 27.61 8.72 -6.70
C ASN A 25 27.20 7.27 -6.37
N ALA A 26 26.58 7.06 -5.21
CA ALA A 26 26.03 5.78 -4.77
C ALA A 26 24.67 6.05 -4.08
N PRO A 27 23.58 6.24 -4.84
CA PRO A 27 22.26 6.43 -4.26
C PRO A 27 21.86 5.18 -3.44
N PRO A 28 21.10 5.34 -2.34
CA PRO A 28 20.63 4.19 -1.59
C PRO A 28 19.69 3.36 -2.46
N ARG A 29 19.83 2.05 -2.36
CA ARG A 29 18.87 1.11 -2.94
C ARG A 29 17.53 1.26 -2.22
N ILE A 30 16.44 1.35 -2.97
CA ILE A 30 15.07 1.32 -2.43
C ILE A 30 14.40 0.07 -2.98
N ILE A 31 13.79 -0.73 -2.12
CA ILE A 31 13.17 -2.00 -2.48
C ILE A 31 11.69 -1.96 -2.08
N LEU A 32 10.80 -2.11 -3.06
CA LEU A 32 9.38 -2.40 -2.84
C LEU A 32 9.17 -3.91 -2.67
N GLY A 33 8.86 -4.30 -1.45
CA GLY A 33 8.58 -5.66 -0.99
C GLY A 33 7.18 -6.18 -1.34
N SER A 34 6.65 -5.90 -2.53
CA SER A 34 5.26 -6.18 -2.91
C SER A 34 5.09 -6.67 -4.35
N ALA A 35 4.21 -7.65 -4.55
CA ALA A 35 3.81 -8.16 -5.87
C ALA A 35 2.62 -7.41 -6.49
N SER A 36 1.95 -6.51 -5.76
CA SER A 36 0.77 -5.77 -6.25
C SER A 36 1.10 -4.77 -7.36
N SER A 37 0.31 -4.78 -8.44
CA SER A 37 0.38 -3.81 -9.54
C SER A 37 0.01 -2.39 -9.09
N SER A 38 -1.08 -2.21 -8.33
CA SER A 38 -1.50 -0.90 -7.82
C SER A 38 -0.43 -0.26 -6.92
N ARG A 39 0.24 -1.05 -6.07
CA ARG A 39 1.36 -0.55 -5.24
C ARG A 39 2.60 -0.19 -6.07
N ARG A 40 2.87 -0.93 -7.17
CA ARG A 40 3.94 -0.56 -8.12
C ARG A 40 3.62 0.76 -8.80
N GLN A 41 2.39 0.94 -9.29
CA GLN A 41 1.95 2.20 -9.91
C GLN A 41 2.15 3.39 -8.96
N VAL A 42 1.78 3.25 -7.69
CA VAL A 42 2.01 4.30 -6.69
C VAL A 42 3.49 4.62 -6.51
N MET A 43 4.36 3.60 -6.47
CA MET A 43 5.81 3.79 -6.37
C MET A 43 6.40 4.38 -7.64
N ASP A 44 5.90 4.03 -8.83
CA ASP A 44 6.31 4.61 -10.12
C ASP A 44 6.01 6.11 -10.15
N GLU A 45 4.83 6.53 -9.68
CA GLU A 45 4.46 7.94 -9.58
C GLU A 45 5.37 8.71 -8.61
N LEU A 46 5.72 8.12 -7.45
CA LEU A 46 6.68 8.73 -6.51
C LEU A 46 8.08 8.81 -7.09
N ALA A 47 8.57 7.72 -7.68
CA ALA A 47 9.87 7.62 -8.32
C ALA A 47 10.01 8.63 -9.47
N ALA A 48 8.99 8.79 -10.30
CA ALA A 48 8.95 9.78 -11.36
C ALA A 48 8.93 11.22 -10.82
N LYS A 49 8.12 11.49 -9.77
CA LYS A 49 8.01 12.83 -9.17
C LYS A 49 9.31 13.30 -8.51
N TYR A 50 10.03 12.39 -7.86
CA TYR A 50 11.23 12.70 -7.07
C TYR A 50 12.53 12.19 -7.68
N GLU A 51 12.48 11.65 -8.90
CA GLU A 51 13.61 11.21 -9.71
C GLU A 51 14.56 10.22 -9.00
N PHE A 52 13.98 9.19 -8.37
CA PHE A 52 14.73 8.07 -7.78
C PHE A 52 14.36 6.74 -8.44
N SER A 53 15.21 5.72 -8.28
CA SER A 53 14.94 4.35 -8.73
C SER A 53 14.61 3.42 -7.55
N TYR A 54 13.86 2.36 -7.84
CA TYR A 54 13.57 1.32 -6.87
C TYR A 54 13.52 -0.06 -7.54
N ASP A 55 13.78 -1.10 -6.75
CA ASP A 55 13.66 -2.49 -7.14
C ASP A 55 12.38 -3.11 -6.58
N VAL A 56 11.89 -4.18 -7.20
CA VAL A 56 10.81 -5.00 -6.64
C VAL A 56 11.37 -6.32 -6.12
N ARG A 57 10.93 -6.72 -4.92
CA ARG A 57 11.16 -8.04 -4.34
C ARG A 57 9.86 -8.57 -3.76
N THR A 58 9.55 -9.83 -4.02
CA THR A 58 8.33 -10.45 -3.49
C THR A 58 8.67 -11.37 -2.32
N ALA A 59 7.86 -11.30 -1.27
CA ALA A 59 7.88 -12.28 -0.20
C ALA A 59 7.09 -13.51 -0.66
N ASP A 60 7.63 -14.71 -0.40
CA ASP A 60 6.86 -15.95 -0.51
C ASP A 60 6.47 -16.34 0.91
N ILE A 61 5.36 -15.78 1.40
CA ILE A 61 4.79 -16.13 2.70
C ILE A 61 3.38 -16.67 2.50
N ASP A 62 2.98 -17.59 3.37
CA ASP A 62 1.58 -17.98 3.48
C ASP A 62 0.84 -16.90 4.28
N GLU A 63 0.32 -15.89 3.57
CA GLU A 63 -0.47 -14.82 4.20
C GLU A 63 -1.71 -15.39 4.91
N LYS A 64 -2.25 -16.54 4.48
CA LYS A 64 -3.43 -17.17 5.10
C LYS A 64 -3.15 -17.73 6.48
N ALA A 65 -1.90 -18.08 6.79
CA ALA A 65 -1.48 -18.56 8.10
C ALA A 65 -1.38 -17.46 9.16
N ILE A 66 -1.33 -16.18 8.76
CA ILE A 66 -1.24 -15.03 9.66
C ILE A 66 -2.65 -14.44 9.79
N ARG A 67 -3.23 -14.55 10.98
CA ARG A 67 -4.60 -14.12 11.25
C ARG A 67 -4.66 -13.33 12.54
N HIS A 68 -5.50 -12.30 12.54
CA HIS A 68 -5.76 -11.47 13.71
C HIS A 68 -7.15 -10.83 13.57
N ASP A 69 -7.88 -10.71 14.68
CA ASP A 69 -9.25 -10.16 14.67
C ASP A 69 -9.26 -8.65 14.42
N SER A 70 -8.24 -7.94 14.90
CA SER A 70 -8.00 -6.53 14.58
C SER A 70 -7.39 -6.37 13.19
N PRO A 71 -8.03 -5.63 12.25
CA PRO A 71 -7.49 -5.33 10.94
C PRO A 71 -6.12 -4.64 11.00
N ARG A 72 -5.92 -3.75 11.98
CA ARG A 72 -4.66 -3.02 12.20
C ARG A 72 -3.52 -3.99 12.51
N GLU A 73 -3.71 -4.87 13.48
CA GLU A 73 -2.68 -5.82 13.90
C GLU A 73 -2.40 -6.87 12.81
N LEU A 74 -3.43 -7.24 12.04
CA LEU A 74 -3.26 -8.13 10.89
C LEU A 74 -2.30 -7.54 9.87
N VAL A 75 -2.54 -6.30 9.40
CA VAL A 75 -1.69 -5.68 8.38
C VAL A 75 -0.28 -5.35 8.90
N LEU A 76 -0.14 -5.03 10.19
CA LEU A 76 1.17 -4.85 10.81
C LEU A 76 1.97 -6.16 10.79
N SER A 77 1.33 -7.26 11.21
CA SER A 77 1.94 -8.59 11.25
C SER A 77 2.36 -9.07 9.86
N LEU A 78 1.51 -8.87 8.85
CA LEU A 78 1.79 -9.23 7.47
C LEU A 78 2.98 -8.45 6.89
N ALA A 79 3.05 -7.14 7.13
CA ALA A 79 4.20 -6.34 6.69
C ALA A 79 5.52 -6.81 7.33
N HIS A 80 5.52 -7.09 8.64
CA HIS A 80 6.68 -7.65 9.32
C HIS A 80 7.10 -9.02 8.78
N ALA A 81 6.14 -9.93 8.54
CA ALA A 81 6.42 -11.25 7.98
C ALA A 81 7.02 -11.15 6.56
N LYS A 82 6.50 -10.24 5.72
CA LYS A 82 7.05 -9.97 4.38
C LYS A 82 8.49 -9.46 4.47
N ALA A 83 8.77 -8.54 5.39
CA ALA A 83 10.13 -8.02 5.59
C ALA A 83 11.10 -9.11 6.04
N ALA A 84 10.68 -9.96 6.98
CA ALA A 84 11.49 -11.07 7.46
C ALA A 84 11.83 -12.06 6.33
N ALA A 85 10.83 -12.47 5.54
CA ALA A 85 11.01 -13.40 4.43
C ALA A 85 11.92 -12.84 3.33
N ILE A 86 11.75 -11.57 2.94
CA ILE A 86 12.61 -10.92 1.93
C ILE A 86 14.05 -10.82 2.43
N LYS A 87 14.26 -10.38 3.68
CA LYS A 87 15.61 -10.30 4.27
C LYS A 87 16.29 -11.67 4.33
N ALA A 88 15.56 -12.72 4.72
CA ALA A 88 16.10 -14.09 4.75
C ALA A 88 16.53 -14.56 3.35
N LYS A 89 15.74 -14.28 2.31
CA LYS A 89 16.10 -14.59 0.92
C LYS A 89 17.35 -13.84 0.46
N MET A 90 17.45 -12.54 0.76
CA MET A 90 18.62 -11.72 0.43
C MET A 90 19.89 -12.26 1.12
N GLN A 91 19.79 -12.62 2.40
CA GLN A 91 20.90 -13.23 3.15
C GLN A 91 21.32 -14.56 2.55
N ALA A 92 20.36 -15.45 2.24
CA ALA A 92 20.64 -16.75 1.61
C ALA A 92 21.30 -16.62 0.23
N ALA A 93 21.00 -15.55 -0.51
CA ALA A 93 21.59 -15.23 -1.79
C ALA A 93 22.91 -14.44 -1.70
N ASN A 94 23.44 -14.19 -0.49
CA ASN A 94 24.58 -13.30 -0.24
C ASN A 94 24.42 -11.91 -0.91
N GLU A 95 23.20 -11.39 -1.01
CA GLU A 95 22.94 -10.03 -1.49
C GLU A 95 23.43 -8.99 -0.45
N PRO A 96 23.94 -7.83 -0.89
CA PRO A 96 24.26 -6.74 0.02
C PRO A 96 23.05 -6.28 0.83
N MET A 97 23.18 -6.27 2.16
CA MET A 97 22.19 -5.75 3.09
C MET A 97 22.34 -4.23 3.23
N ALA A 98 22.00 -3.49 2.17
CA ALA A 98 22.11 -2.04 2.13
C ALA A 98 20.90 -1.41 1.43
N GLY A 99 20.56 -0.19 1.86
CA GLY A 99 19.39 0.54 1.38
C GLY A 99 18.14 0.31 2.23
N PHE A 100 16.98 0.67 1.68
CA PHE A 100 15.71 0.65 2.38
C PHE A 100 14.75 -0.40 1.78
N LEU A 101 14.16 -1.22 2.63
CA LEU A 101 13.10 -2.16 2.28
C LEU A 101 11.75 -1.63 2.76
N LEU A 102 10.84 -1.40 1.83
CA LEU A 102 9.44 -1.07 2.07
C LEU A 102 8.60 -2.34 1.93
N THR A 103 7.89 -2.72 2.98
CA THR A 103 6.90 -3.81 2.93
C THR A 103 5.56 -3.29 3.40
N CYS A 104 4.50 -3.82 2.84
CA CYS A 104 3.17 -3.28 3.04
C CYS A 104 2.12 -4.37 2.89
N ASP A 105 1.03 -4.17 3.60
CA ASP A 105 -0.16 -4.99 3.51
C ASP A 105 -1.41 -4.13 3.61
N GLN A 106 -2.54 -4.64 3.12
CA GLN A 106 -3.81 -3.92 3.18
C GLN A 106 -4.97 -4.89 3.13
N VAL A 107 -5.95 -4.62 3.99
CA VAL A 107 -7.26 -5.26 3.96
C VAL A 107 -8.36 -4.24 3.73
N VAL A 108 -9.52 -4.70 3.26
CA VAL A 108 -10.75 -3.92 3.27
C VAL A 108 -11.56 -4.29 4.49
N VAL A 109 -12.16 -3.31 5.15
CA VAL A 109 -13.10 -3.50 6.26
C VAL A 109 -14.44 -2.94 5.82
N HIS A 110 -15.50 -3.72 5.97
CA HIS A 110 -16.85 -3.30 5.63
C HIS A 110 -17.85 -3.98 6.56
N GLU A 111 -18.73 -3.20 7.19
CA GLU A 111 -19.71 -3.71 8.17
C GLU A 111 -19.05 -4.62 9.24
N ASP A 112 -17.93 -4.14 9.83
CA ASP A 112 -17.11 -4.83 10.84
C ASP A 112 -16.48 -6.18 10.40
N LYS A 113 -16.45 -6.45 9.08
CA LYS A 113 -15.82 -7.64 8.50
C LYS A 113 -14.60 -7.27 7.67
N ILE A 114 -13.55 -8.08 7.80
CA ILE A 114 -12.40 -8.04 6.91
C ILE A 114 -12.80 -8.71 5.59
N LEU A 115 -12.74 -7.96 4.50
CA LEU A 115 -12.90 -8.46 3.13
C LEU A 115 -11.51 -8.63 2.52
N GLU A 116 -11.15 -9.89 2.27
CA GLU A 116 -9.94 -10.25 1.52
C GLU A 116 -10.25 -10.22 0.00
N LYS A 117 -9.41 -10.88 -0.81
CA LYS A 117 -9.70 -11.10 -2.23
C LYS A 117 -10.85 -12.09 -2.34
N PRO A 118 -11.86 -11.84 -3.19
CA PRO A 118 -12.97 -12.76 -3.34
C PRO A 118 -12.48 -14.11 -3.90
N GLU A 119 -13.00 -15.21 -3.37
CA GLU A 119 -12.70 -16.57 -3.81
C GLU A 119 -13.63 -17.03 -4.94
N SER A 120 -14.70 -16.27 -5.22
CA SER A 120 -15.63 -16.54 -6.34
C SER A 120 -16.26 -15.26 -6.89
N GLU A 121 -16.77 -15.32 -8.13
CA GLU A 121 -17.53 -14.20 -8.70
C GLU A 121 -18.79 -13.86 -7.90
N ALA A 122 -19.43 -14.86 -7.27
CA ALA A 122 -20.60 -14.64 -6.44
C ALA A 122 -20.25 -13.76 -5.23
N GLU A 123 -19.14 -14.07 -4.55
CA GLU A 123 -18.63 -13.28 -3.44
C GLU A 123 -18.23 -11.87 -3.87
N ALA A 124 -17.55 -11.74 -5.02
CA ALA A 124 -17.22 -10.42 -5.57
C ALA A 124 -18.48 -9.57 -5.83
N ARG A 125 -19.56 -10.17 -6.34
CA ARG A 125 -20.86 -9.48 -6.51
C ARG A 125 -21.46 -9.05 -5.18
N GLU A 126 -21.37 -9.89 -4.15
CA GLU A 126 -21.85 -9.57 -2.81
C GLU A 126 -21.09 -8.38 -2.21
N PHE A 127 -19.76 -8.36 -2.33
CA PHE A 127 -18.92 -7.24 -1.89
C PHE A 127 -19.31 -5.95 -2.63
N ILE A 128 -19.35 -5.99 -3.96
CA ILE A 128 -19.64 -4.80 -4.77
C ILE A 128 -21.05 -4.25 -4.47
N ALA A 129 -22.04 -5.13 -4.30
CA ALA A 129 -23.40 -4.72 -3.97
C ALA A 129 -23.52 -4.13 -2.56
N SER A 130 -22.69 -4.56 -1.62
CA SER A 130 -22.76 -4.10 -0.23
C SER A 130 -22.27 -2.67 -0.03
N TYR A 131 -21.40 -2.17 -0.90
CA TYR A 131 -20.83 -0.83 -0.79
C TYR A 131 -21.83 0.33 -0.94
N ALA A 132 -23.00 0.07 -1.53
CA ALA A 132 -24.09 1.04 -1.55
C ALA A 132 -24.79 1.20 -0.18
N ARG A 133 -24.62 0.24 0.74
CA ARG A 133 -25.22 0.27 2.09
C ARG A 133 -24.34 1.01 3.09
N ALA A 134 -23.04 0.77 3.05
CA ALA A 134 -22.07 1.36 3.95
C ALA A 134 -20.72 1.56 3.25
N PRO A 135 -19.95 2.61 3.60
CA PRO A 135 -18.63 2.81 3.01
C PRO A 135 -17.67 1.68 3.46
N PRO A 136 -16.95 1.02 2.55
CA PRO A 136 -15.77 0.26 2.93
C PRO A 136 -14.63 1.19 3.36
N ALA A 137 -13.77 0.66 4.24
CA ALA A 137 -12.51 1.28 4.64
C ALA A 137 -11.34 0.40 4.18
N THR A 138 -10.29 0.98 3.64
CA THR A 138 -9.00 0.30 3.51
C THR A 138 -8.20 0.53 4.78
N VAL A 139 -7.62 -0.52 5.33
CA VAL A 139 -6.66 -0.44 6.45
C VAL A 139 -5.35 -1.01 5.93
N GLY A 140 -4.34 -0.16 5.76
CA GLY A 140 -3.09 -0.53 5.12
C GLY A 140 -1.87 -0.16 5.94
N SER A 141 -0.87 -1.04 6.01
CA SER A 141 0.40 -0.80 6.71
C SER A 141 1.54 -0.53 5.74
N VAL A 142 2.52 0.25 6.18
CA VAL A 142 3.83 0.37 5.53
C VAL A 142 4.91 0.24 6.59
N LEU A 143 5.86 -0.65 6.34
CA LEU A 143 7.07 -0.86 7.13
C LEU A 143 8.27 -0.49 6.28
N CYS A 144 9.05 0.49 6.75
CA CYS A 144 10.36 0.82 6.18
C CYS A 144 11.45 0.26 7.10
N THR A 145 12.39 -0.49 6.51
CA THR A 145 13.57 -1.03 7.21
C THR A 145 14.84 -0.56 6.51
N ASP A 146 15.78 0.02 7.25
CA ASP A 146 17.17 0.18 6.82
C ASP A 146 17.85 -1.19 6.90
N LEU A 147 18.25 -1.72 5.75
CA LEU A 147 18.84 -3.05 5.63
C LEU A 147 20.24 -3.13 6.24
N ALA A 148 20.97 -2.01 6.32
CA ALA A 148 22.33 -1.98 6.86
C ALA A 148 22.33 -1.93 8.39
N THR A 149 21.45 -1.11 8.98
CA THR A 149 21.41 -0.90 10.44
C THR A 149 20.37 -1.77 11.14
N GLY A 150 19.38 -2.27 10.40
CA GLY A 150 18.21 -2.94 10.96
C GLY A 150 17.17 -1.98 11.57
N ALA A 151 17.41 -0.67 11.56
CA ALA A 151 16.45 0.32 12.03
C ALA A 151 15.16 0.24 11.22
N ALA A 152 14.00 0.28 11.88
CA ALA A 152 12.73 0.13 11.22
C ALA A 152 11.67 1.06 11.82
N SER A 153 10.73 1.48 10.98
CA SER A 153 9.51 2.18 11.40
C SER A 153 8.33 1.67 10.59
N ILE A 154 7.20 1.50 11.27
CA ILE A 154 5.95 1.02 10.70
C ILE A 154 4.81 1.94 11.13
N ASP A 155 3.83 2.12 10.27
CA ASP A 155 2.55 2.72 10.66
C ASP A 155 1.42 2.18 9.78
N VAL A 156 0.20 2.63 10.07
CA VAL A 156 -1.02 2.27 9.35
C VAL A 156 -1.74 3.52 8.86
N ASP A 157 -2.22 3.46 7.62
CA ASP A 157 -3.12 4.43 7.01
C ASP A 157 -4.52 3.81 6.89
N THR A 158 -5.56 4.65 6.97
CA THR A 158 -6.95 4.23 6.77
C THR A 158 -7.66 5.22 5.88
N ALA A 159 -8.28 4.71 4.82
CA ALA A 159 -9.07 5.52 3.89
C ALA A 159 -10.47 4.93 3.72
N TYR A 160 -11.47 5.78 3.50
CA TYR A 160 -12.86 5.37 3.30
C TYR A 160 -13.31 5.72 1.90
N VAL A 161 -14.10 4.83 1.28
CA VAL A 161 -14.68 5.07 -0.03
C VAL A 161 -16.19 5.15 0.12
N HIS A 162 -16.77 6.30 -0.19
CA HIS A 162 -18.21 6.50 -0.15
C HIS A 162 -18.77 6.31 -1.54
N PHE A 163 -19.51 5.22 -1.75
CA PHE A 163 -20.24 4.97 -2.97
C PHE A 163 -21.61 5.65 -2.95
N SER A 164 -22.20 5.78 -4.14
CA SER A 164 -23.60 6.16 -4.29
C SER A 164 -24.50 5.18 -3.52
N PRO A 165 -25.58 5.66 -2.88
CA PRO A 165 -26.57 4.77 -2.26
C PRO A 165 -27.32 3.90 -3.30
N THR A 166 -27.15 4.19 -4.60
CA THR A 166 -27.61 3.34 -5.69
C THR A 166 -26.55 2.29 -6.01
N PRO A 167 -26.88 0.97 -5.97
CA PRO A 167 -25.95 -0.09 -6.33
C PRO A 167 -25.35 0.07 -7.72
N ILE A 168 -24.10 -0.37 -7.87
CA ILE A 168 -23.43 -0.43 -9.17
C ILE A 168 -24.27 -1.33 -10.11
N PRO A 169 -24.68 -0.85 -11.30
CA PRO A 169 -25.55 -1.61 -12.19
C PRO A 169 -24.98 -2.98 -12.54
N LYS A 170 -25.84 -4.00 -12.64
CA LYS A 170 -25.44 -5.39 -12.94
C LYS A 170 -24.51 -5.48 -14.15
N TYR A 171 -24.81 -4.75 -15.23
CA TYR A 171 -23.98 -4.78 -16.44
C TYR A 171 -22.55 -4.29 -16.18
N THR A 172 -22.37 -3.32 -15.29
CA THR A 172 -21.05 -2.80 -14.89
C THR A 172 -20.30 -3.86 -14.09
N VAL A 173 -20.98 -4.50 -13.14
CA VAL A 173 -20.41 -5.59 -12.33
C VAL A 173 -20.03 -6.79 -13.21
N ASP A 174 -20.87 -7.16 -14.16
CA ASP A 174 -20.57 -8.24 -15.11
C ASP A 174 -19.30 -7.96 -15.95
N LYS A 175 -19.10 -6.71 -16.37
CA LYS A 175 -17.89 -6.30 -17.10
C LYS A 175 -16.63 -6.38 -16.23
N LEU A 176 -16.69 -5.87 -15.00
CA LEU A 176 -15.58 -5.93 -14.04
C LEU A 176 -15.14 -7.38 -13.76
N LEU A 177 -16.11 -8.30 -13.64
CA LEU A 177 -15.83 -9.72 -13.42
C LEU A 177 -15.27 -10.40 -14.67
N ALA A 178 -15.77 -10.03 -15.84
CA ALA A 178 -15.24 -10.55 -17.11
C ALA A 178 -13.78 -10.09 -17.37
N GLU A 179 -13.40 -8.91 -16.90
CA GLU A 179 -12.00 -8.43 -16.91
C GLU A 179 -11.14 -9.20 -15.90
N GLY A 180 -11.71 -9.60 -14.76
CA GLY A 180 -11.10 -10.50 -13.78
C GLY A 180 -10.16 -9.83 -12.77
N ASP A 181 -9.72 -8.60 -13.01
CA ASP A 181 -8.79 -7.88 -12.12
C ASP A 181 -9.34 -7.73 -10.69
N CYS A 182 -10.66 -7.55 -10.56
CA CYS A 182 -11.34 -7.45 -9.27
C CYS A 182 -11.12 -8.68 -8.37
N MET A 183 -10.88 -9.87 -8.94
CA MET A 183 -10.62 -11.10 -8.19
C MET A 183 -9.26 -11.08 -7.47
N PHE A 184 -8.36 -10.18 -7.86
CA PHE A 184 -7.05 -10.01 -7.25
C PHE A 184 -6.99 -8.84 -6.26
N CYS A 185 -8.12 -8.17 -6.03
CA CYS A 185 -8.24 -7.00 -5.18
C CYS A 185 -8.99 -7.33 -3.89
N ALA A 186 -8.45 -6.89 -2.75
CA ALA A 186 -9.18 -6.96 -1.48
C ALA A 186 -10.49 -6.17 -1.61
N GLY A 187 -11.61 -6.76 -1.19
CA GLY A 187 -12.92 -6.16 -1.37
C GLY A 187 -13.46 -6.20 -2.81
N GLY A 188 -12.80 -6.90 -3.74
CA GLY A 188 -13.38 -7.23 -5.04
C GLY A 188 -13.62 -6.03 -5.97
N LEU A 189 -12.90 -4.92 -5.79
CA LEU A 189 -13.09 -3.71 -6.60
C LEU A 189 -11.86 -2.80 -6.59
N MET A 190 -11.62 -2.10 -7.71
CA MET A 190 -10.54 -1.12 -7.90
C MET A 190 -11.13 0.28 -8.08
N VAL A 191 -10.81 1.20 -7.17
CA VAL A 191 -11.42 2.56 -7.18
C VAL A 191 -10.94 3.42 -8.33
N GLU A 192 -9.77 3.11 -8.87
CA GLU A 192 -9.17 3.72 -10.05
C GLU A 192 -9.80 3.22 -11.37
N HIS A 193 -10.65 2.18 -11.32
CA HIS A 193 -11.21 1.60 -12.52
C HIS A 193 -12.23 2.53 -13.19
N PRO A 194 -12.17 2.78 -14.52
CA PRO A 194 -13.08 3.69 -15.20
C PRO A 194 -14.57 3.35 -15.04
N LEU A 195 -14.90 2.07 -14.88
CA LEU A 195 -16.27 1.62 -14.62
C LEU A 195 -16.74 1.85 -13.18
N VAL A 196 -15.82 2.06 -12.24
CA VAL A 196 -16.12 2.25 -10.82
C VAL A 196 -16.16 3.72 -10.45
N ILE A 197 -15.24 4.54 -10.98
CA ILE A 197 -15.11 5.97 -10.69
C ILE A 197 -16.48 6.71 -10.69
N PRO A 198 -17.39 6.50 -11.66
CA PRO A 198 -18.69 7.20 -11.69
C PRO A 198 -19.61 6.89 -10.51
N HIS A 199 -19.34 5.83 -9.76
CA HIS A 199 -20.14 5.38 -8.62
C HIS A 199 -19.59 5.84 -7.27
N ILE A 200 -18.40 6.46 -7.24
CA ILE A 200 -17.79 7.00 -6.03
C ILE A 200 -18.30 8.43 -5.83
N VAL A 201 -18.92 8.69 -4.68
CA VAL A 201 -19.37 10.03 -4.27
C VAL A 201 -18.21 10.84 -3.71
N ARG A 202 -17.38 10.23 -2.87
CA ARG A 202 -16.19 10.85 -2.27
C ARG A 202 -15.27 9.80 -1.64
N MET A 203 -14.01 10.17 -1.42
CA MET A 203 -13.06 9.41 -0.62
C MET A 203 -12.62 10.24 0.59
N GLU A 204 -12.46 9.58 1.75
CA GLU A 204 -11.76 10.14 2.91
C GLU A 204 -10.37 9.50 2.97
N GLY A 205 -9.31 10.29 2.90
CA GLY A 205 -7.96 9.79 2.65
C GLY A 205 -7.52 10.02 1.20
N SER A 206 -6.31 9.59 0.85
CA SER A 206 -5.77 9.74 -0.50
C SER A 206 -6.13 8.54 -1.39
N GLN A 207 -6.20 8.75 -2.70
CA GLN A 207 -6.44 7.67 -3.65
C GLN A 207 -5.35 6.58 -3.55
N ASP A 208 -4.07 6.96 -3.39
CA ASP A 208 -2.97 6.02 -3.21
C ASP A 208 -3.12 5.15 -1.95
N SER A 209 -3.71 5.69 -0.88
CA SER A 209 -4.04 4.92 0.33
C SER A 209 -5.13 3.89 0.08
N VAL A 210 -6.12 4.19 -0.77
CA VAL A 210 -7.12 3.20 -1.18
C VAL A 210 -6.50 2.15 -2.11
N MET A 211 -5.61 2.56 -3.01
CA MET A 211 -4.93 1.69 -3.98
C MET A 211 -3.91 0.71 -3.36
N GLY A 212 -3.62 0.80 -2.05
CA GLY A 212 -2.75 -0.16 -1.37
C GLY A 212 -1.47 0.40 -0.76
N LEU A 213 -1.13 1.67 -0.97
CA LEU A 213 0.14 2.25 -0.52
C LEU A 213 0.03 3.77 -0.33
N SER A 214 -0.06 4.24 0.91
CA SER A 214 -0.05 5.67 1.21
C SER A 214 1.31 6.31 0.89
N LYS A 215 1.34 7.21 -0.11
CA LYS A 215 2.54 7.96 -0.51
C LYS A 215 3.08 8.80 0.64
N LEU A 216 2.16 9.45 1.37
CA LEU A 216 2.51 10.24 2.55
C LEU A 216 3.23 9.37 3.58
N LEU A 217 2.69 8.18 3.86
CA LEU A 217 3.28 7.29 4.84
C LEU A 217 4.65 6.76 4.38
N VAL A 218 4.79 6.39 3.10
CA VAL A 218 6.09 6.01 2.52
C VAL A 218 7.14 7.10 2.74
N MET A 219 6.82 8.36 2.40
CA MET A 219 7.74 9.49 2.56
C MET A 219 8.11 9.73 4.03
N GLN A 220 7.13 9.69 4.94
CA GLN A 220 7.36 9.88 6.37
C GLN A 220 8.30 8.81 6.94
N LEU A 221 8.06 7.54 6.60
CA LEU A 221 8.85 6.43 7.11
C LEU A 221 10.26 6.43 6.54
N LEU A 222 10.43 6.72 5.25
CA LEU A 222 11.75 6.89 4.64
C LEU A 222 12.52 8.05 5.30
N LEU A 223 11.89 9.20 5.53
CA LEU A 223 12.52 10.33 6.23
C LEU A 223 12.96 9.95 7.64
N LYS A 224 12.10 9.26 8.39
CA LYS A 224 12.37 8.85 9.78
C LYS A 224 13.52 7.85 9.86
N VAL A 225 13.52 6.84 9.00
CA VAL A 225 14.56 5.81 8.99
C VAL A 225 15.88 6.38 8.44
N SER A 226 15.84 7.19 7.39
CA SER A 226 17.05 7.87 6.84
C SER A 226 17.70 8.81 7.85
N GLY A 227 16.90 9.54 8.64
CA GLY A 227 17.40 10.43 9.69
C GLY A 227 17.98 9.69 10.91
N SER A 228 17.63 8.41 11.10
CA SER A 228 18.15 7.59 12.20
C SER A 228 19.62 7.15 11.98
N GLY A 229 20.13 7.31 10.75
CA GLY A 229 21.52 7.01 10.36
C GLY A 229 22.48 8.21 10.40
N VAL A 230 21.99 9.45 10.51
CA VAL A 230 22.84 10.64 10.71
C VAL A 230 23.13 10.77 12.20
N ARG A 231 24.07 9.98 12.71
CA ARG A 231 24.71 10.28 13.99
C ARG A 231 25.68 11.43 13.78
N SER A 232 25.44 12.53 14.48
CA SER A 232 26.42 13.58 14.80
C SER A 232 27.72 12.99 15.34
#